data_AF-A0A353C5V8-F1
#
_entry.id   AF-A0A353C5V8-F1
#
_cell.length_a   1.000
_cell.length_b   1.000
_cell.length_c   1.000
_cell.angle_alpha   90.00
_cell.angle_beta   90.00
_cell.angle_gamma   90.00
#
_symmetry.space_group_name_H-M   'P 1'
#
loop_
_entity.id
_entity.type
_entity.pdbx_description
1 polymer ?
#
loop_
_entity_poly.entity_id
_entity_poly.type
_entity_poly.pdbx_seq_one_letter_code
_entity_poly.pdbx_strand_id
1 'polypeptide(L)'
;GDFIDNYLVNAKQDLDQAEQALEKFKRDQRITAPDEETKALLDRVSGMNQLKAENSITLAAAQAKLEAANRELSPGKNEFIPDSPLIGQYKAKLADLEVELVGLLHNNGEDNPQVVATRTEIEDVRAKLNAEISRVMNTEGSSMNPVYQNLLQGKLQASLDIAAANAQGAALKKITASAEEEISKLPAREQELVRLMRNVSLTQEIYVMLMKRRGEAKISELMVPTDVQIVDRAVLPDRPAKPNKRLNILVAAILGLFAGVGLAFWLEYLNASIYTADDVHNYLNLPVLGNIPDFEKTNY
;
A
#
# COMPACT_ATOMS: atom_id res chain seq x y z
N GLY A 1 10.13 -20.75 10.47
CA GLY A 1 11.16 -21.70 9.98
C GLY A 1 10.58 -22.73 9.02
N ASP A 2 9.54 -23.45 9.43
CA ASP A 2 9.18 -24.76 8.86
C ASP A 2 8.72 -24.80 7.39
N PHE A 3 8.20 -23.70 6.84
CA PHE A 3 7.74 -23.68 5.45
C PHE A 3 8.90 -23.79 4.46
N ILE A 4 9.95 -22.98 4.59
CA ILE A 4 11.09 -22.99 3.65
C ILE A 4 11.88 -24.30 3.77
N ASP A 5 12.01 -24.84 4.98
CA ASP A 5 12.73 -26.09 5.24
C ASP A 5 12.04 -27.29 4.57
N ASN A 6 10.69 -27.37 4.63
CA ASN A 6 9.94 -28.43 3.94
C ASN A 6 10.02 -28.30 2.41
N TYR A 7 9.95 -27.07 1.87
CA TYR A 7 10.08 -26.85 0.42
C TYR A 7 11.49 -27.17 -0.09
N LEU A 8 12.52 -26.96 0.73
CA LEU A 8 13.89 -27.34 0.38
C LEU A 8 14.10 -28.85 0.31
N VAL A 9 13.47 -29.62 1.21
CA VAL A 9 13.51 -31.08 1.15
C VAL A 9 12.87 -31.58 -0.15
N ASN A 10 11.70 -31.05 -0.50
CA ASN A 10 11.02 -31.40 -1.75
C ASN A 10 11.84 -30.99 -2.97
N ALA A 11 12.36 -29.76 -3.01
CA ALA A 11 13.19 -29.29 -4.12
C ALA A 11 14.47 -30.12 -4.29
N LYS A 12 15.08 -30.58 -3.18
CA LYS A 12 16.23 -31.48 -3.24
C LYS A 12 15.86 -32.85 -3.79
N GLN A 13 14.72 -33.39 -3.37
CA GLN A 13 14.22 -34.66 -3.87
C GLN A 13 13.90 -34.59 -5.37
N ASP A 14 13.28 -33.50 -5.83
CA ASP A 14 12.99 -33.26 -7.25
C ASP A 14 14.28 -33.17 -8.08
N LEU A 15 15.30 -32.48 -7.55
CA LEU A 15 16.64 -32.43 -8.17
C LEU A 15 17.25 -33.83 -8.26
N ASP A 16 17.23 -34.61 -7.18
CA ASP A 16 17.79 -35.97 -7.18
C ASP A 16 17.09 -36.89 -8.19
N GLN A 17 15.76 -36.79 -8.31
CA GLN A 17 14.99 -37.53 -9.30
C GLN A 17 15.33 -37.10 -10.72
N ALA A 18 15.48 -35.79 -10.96
CA ALA A 18 15.87 -35.27 -12.26
C ALA A 18 17.28 -35.74 -12.67
N GLU A 19 18.24 -35.69 -11.76
CA GLU A 19 19.62 -36.16 -11.98
C GLU A 19 19.65 -37.65 -12.28
N GLN A 20 18.94 -38.47 -11.48
CA GLN A 20 18.86 -39.92 -11.70
C GLN A 20 18.23 -40.26 -13.06
N ALA A 21 17.18 -39.55 -13.47
CA ALA A 21 16.54 -39.75 -14.77
C ALA A 21 17.51 -39.40 -15.91
N LEU A 22 18.21 -38.27 -15.83
CA LEU A 22 19.23 -37.88 -16.80
C LEU A 22 20.36 -38.90 -16.88
N GLU A 23 20.91 -39.31 -15.74
CA GLU A 23 22.00 -40.29 -15.71
C GLU A 23 21.58 -41.64 -16.30
N LYS A 24 20.39 -42.13 -15.94
CA LYS A 24 19.86 -43.38 -16.48
C LYS A 24 19.73 -43.30 -17.99
N PHE A 25 19.15 -42.21 -18.51
CA PHE A 25 19.03 -42.01 -19.94
C PHE A 25 20.39 -41.94 -20.65
N LYS A 26 21.36 -41.20 -20.07
CA LYS A 26 22.73 -41.13 -20.60
C LYS A 26 23.41 -42.50 -20.63
N ARG A 27 23.23 -43.33 -19.61
CA ARG A 27 23.77 -44.70 -19.57
C ARG A 27 23.10 -45.59 -20.63
N ASP A 28 21.78 -45.63 -20.66
CA ASP A 28 21.00 -46.49 -21.57
C ASP A 28 21.25 -46.15 -23.04
N GLN A 29 21.37 -44.86 -23.36
CA GLN A 29 21.64 -44.36 -24.71
C GLN A 29 23.14 -44.23 -25.02
N ARG A 30 24.04 -44.51 -24.06
CA ARG A 30 25.50 -44.34 -24.17
C ARG A 30 25.91 -42.91 -24.60
N ILE A 31 25.32 -41.91 -23.97
CA ILE A 31 25.61 -40.49 -24.17
C ILE A 31 26.66 -40.05 -23.15
N THR A 32 27.85 -39.67 -23.61
CA THR A 32 28.90 -39.10 -22.75
C THR A 32 28.69 -37.60 -22.55
N ALA A 33 28.48 -36.87 -23.63
CA ALA A 33 28.19 -35.44 -23.67
C ALA A 33 27.16 -35.13 -24.77
N PRO A 34 26.36 -34.06 -24.61
CA PRO A 34 25.61 -33.49 -25.72
C PRO A 34 26.56 -32.98 -26.81
N ASP A 35 26.14 -33.01 -28.06
CA ASP A 35 26.84 -32.31 -29.14
C ASP A 35 26.75 -30.78 -28.96
N GLU A 36 27.55 -30.06 -29.75
CA GLU A 36 27.69 -28.60 -29.62
C GLU A 36 26.40 -27.85 -29.94
N GLU A 37 25.61 -28.33 -30.90
CA GLU A 37 24.31 -27.77 -31.29
C GLU A 37 23.27 -27.95 -30.16
N THR A 38 23.15 -29.17 -29.64
CA THR A 38 22.28 -29.52 -28.51
C THR A 38 22.66 -28.73 -27.25
N LYS A 39 23.96 -28.56 -27.00
CA LYS A 39 24.45 -27.77 -25.88
C LYS A 39 24.09 -26.29 -26.03
N ALA A 40 24.30 -25.69 -27.19
CA ALA A 40 23.94 -24.29 -27.44
C ALA A 40 22.43 -24.05 -27.30
N LEU A 41 21.61 -24.97 -27.82
CA LEU A 41 20.15 -24.94 -27.66
C LEU A 41 19.74 -25.04 -26.19
N LEU A 42 20.38 -25.94 -25.43
CA LEU A 42 20.13 -26.10 -24.01
C LEU A 42 20.47 -24.82 -23.23
N ASP A 43 21.66 -24.24 -23.44
CA ASP A 43 22.09 -23.03 -22.74
C ASP A 43 21.11 -21.87 -23.00
N ARG A 44 20.68 -21.69 -24.25
CA ARG A 44 19.68 -20.69 -24.64
C ARG A 44 18.32 -20.93 -23.95
N VAL A 45 17.85 -22.17 -23.92
CA VAL A 45 16.55 -22.51 -23.31
C VAL A 45 16.59 -22.45 -21.78
N SER A 46 17.69 -22.88 -21.15
CA SER A 46 17.86 -22.80 -19.71
C SER A 46 17.87 -21.34 -19.23
N GLY A 47 18.63 -20.46 -19.89
CA GLY A 47 18.62 -19.03 -19.55
C GLY A 47 17.24 -18.38 -19.70
N MET A 48 16.48 -18.71 -20.75
CA MET A 48 15.11 -18.19 -20.92
C MET A 48 14.13 -18.75 -19.88
N ASN A 49 14.31 -20.01 -19.45
CA ASN A 49 13.47 -20.58 -18.39
C ASN A 49 13.78 -19.98 -17.01
N GLN A 50 15.03 -19.63 -16.74
CA GLN A 50 15.40 -18.89 -15.55
C GLN A 50 14.69 -17.52 -15.52
N LEU A 51 14.80 -16.74 -16.60
CA LEU A 51 14.09 -15.45 -16.71
C LEU A 51 12.57 -15.61 -16.59
N LYS A 52 12.01 -16.70 -17.14
CA LYS A 52 10.58 -17.01 -17.02
C LYS A 52 10.18 -17.35 -15.58
N ALA A 53 11.02 -18.07 -14.84
CA ALA A 53 10.80 -18.39 -13.43
C ALA A 53 10.90 -17.13 -12.55
N GLU A 54 11.88 -16.27 -12.80
CA GLU A 54 12.02 -14.97 -12.12
C GLU A 54 10.81 -14.05 -12.40
N ASN A 55 10.38 -13.98 -13.65
CA ASN A 55 9.21 -13.20 -14.04
C ASN A 55 7.92 -13.73 -13.42
N SER A 56 7.72 -15.05 -13.36
CA SER A 56 6.53 -15.63 -12.73
C SER A 56 6.51 -15.44 -11.21
N ILE A 57 7.66 -15.44 -10.55
CA ILE A 57 7.79 -15.03 -9.14
C ILE A 57 7.39 -13.56 -8.96
N THR A 58 7.89 -12.67 -9.81
CA THR A 58 7.57 -11.24 -9.79
C THR A 58 6.07 -11.00 -9.99
N LEU A 59 5.48 -11.67 -10.99
CA LEU A 59 4.06 -11.61 -11.27
C LEU A 59 3.22 -12.09 -10.07
N ALA A 60 3.55 -13.24 -9.49
CA ALA A 60 2.85 -13.79 -8.33
C ALA A 60 2.94 -12.86 -7.11
N ALA A 61 4.12 -12.30 -6.84
CA ALA A 61 4.31 -11.33 -5.77
C ALA A 61 3.47 -10.05 -5.98
N ALA A 62 3.43 -9.54 -7.20
CA ALA A 62 2.62 -8.37 -7.54
C ALA A 62 1.12 -8.65 -7.44
N GLN A 63 0.65 -9.83 -7.88
CA GLN A 63 -0.73 -10.27 -7.71
C GLN A 63 -1.11 -10.38 -6.23
N ALA A 64 -0.27 -10.99 -5.39
CA ALA A 64 -0.51 -11.08 -3.96
C ALA A 64 -0.60 -9.70 -3.29
N LYS A 65 0.28 -8.75 -3.67
CA LYS A 65 0.21 -7.35 -3.21
C LYS A 65 -1.10 -6.68 -3.62
N LEU A 66 -1.52 -6.87 -4.87
CA LEU A 66 -2.78 -6.31 -5.38
C LEU A 66 -3.99 -6.87 -4.62
N GLU A 67 -4.03 -8.18 -4.39
CA GLU A 67 -5.08 -8.83 -3.62
C GLU A 67 -5.14 -8.33 -2.17
N ALA A 68 -3.98 -8.19 -1.52
CA ALA A 68 -3.89 -7.64 -0.17
C ALA A 68 -4.45 -6.20 -0.11
N ALA A 69 -4.01 -5.33 -1.02
CA ALA A 69 -4.51 -3.97 -1.11
C ALA A 69 -6.04 -3.93 -1.36
N ASN A 70 -6.55 -4.78 -2.24
CA ASN A 70 -7.98 -4.88 -2.53
C ASN A 70 -8.81 -5.36 -1.33
N ARG A 71 -8.27 -6.24 -0.46
CA ARG A 71 -8.96 -6.70 0.76
C ARG A 71 -9.08 -5.61 1.82
N GLU A 72 -8.08 -4.73 1.90
CA GLU A 72 -8.05 -3.63 2.86
C GLU A 72 -8.89 -2.42 2.40
N LEU A 73 -9.12 -2.29 1.09
CA LEU A 73 -9.99 -1.26 0.52
C LEU A 73 -11.47 -1.69 0.60
N SER A 74 -12.32 -0.84 1.19
CA SER A 74 -13.76 -1.11 1.29
C SER A 74 -14.41 -1.28 -0.10
N PRO A 75 -15.42 -2.16 -0.25
CA PRO A 75 -16.18 -2.31 -1.50
C PRO A 75 -16.76 -0.96 -1.94
N GLY A 76 -16.47 -0.50 -3.16
CA GLY A 76 -16.89 0.80 -3.70
C GLY A 76 -15.80 1.90 -3.72
N LYS A 77 -14.78 1.81 -2.86
CA LYS A 77 -13.56 2.65 -2.97
C LYS A 77 -12.45 1.97 -3.78
N ASN A 78 -12.59 0.66 -3.96
CA ASN A 78 -11.64 -0.18 -4.67
C ASN A 78 -11.57 0.12 -6.18
N GLU A 79 -12.55 0.83 -6.77
CA GLU A 79 -12.59 1.08 -8.22
C GLU A 79 -11.93 2.39 -8.65
N PHE A 80 -11.59 3.27 -7.70
CA PHE A 80 -10.94 4.52 -8.06
C PHE A 80 -9.50 4.27 -8.50
N ILE A 81 -9.26 4.40 -9.80
CA ILE A 81 -7.92 4.47 -10.39
C ILE A 81 -7.82 5.87 -10.99
N PRO A 82 -6.85 6.71 -10.56
CA PRO A 82 -6.70 8.04 -11.13
C PRO A 82 -6.44 7.93 -12.65
N ASP A 83 -7.30 8.56 -13.45
CA ASP A 83 -7.21 8.52 -14.90
C ASP A 83 -6.27 9.65 -15.38
N SER A 84 -4.99 9.30 -15.57
CA SER A 84 -3.99 10.22 -16.10
C SER A 84 -3.44 9.68 -17.43
N PRO A 85 -3.55 10.45 -18.53
CA PRO A 85 -2.95 10.07 -19.81
C PRO A 85 -1.45 9.80 -19.71
N LEU A 86 -0.73 10.50 -18.81
CA LEU A 86 0.71 10.29 -18.57
C LEU A 86 0.98 8.93 -17.91
N ILE A 87 0.14 8.51 -16.96
CA ILE A 87 0.22 7.16 -16.35
C ILE A 87 0.07 6.09 -17.45
N GLY A 88 -0.89 6.28 -18.35
CA GLY A 88 -1.08 5.39 -19.50
C GLY A 88 0.14 5.34 -20.42
N GLN A 89 0.75 6.49 -20.73
CA GLN A 89 1.95 6.56 -21.56
C GLN A 89 3.16 5.87 -20.92
N TYR A 90 3.41 6.10 -19.62
CA TYR A 90 4.51 5.43 -18.93
C TYR A 90 4.29 3.94 -18.80
N LYS A 91 3.05 3.48 -18.59
CA LYS A 91 2.71 2.05 -18.58
C LYS A 91 2.99 1.39 -19.94
N ALA A 92 2.63 2.05 -21.03
CA ALA A 92 2.92 1.56 -22.38
C ALA A 92 4.44 1.53 -22.64
N LYS A 93 5.15 2.63 -22.34
CA LYS A 93 6.61 2.70 -22.49
C LYS A 93 7.33 1.63 -21.66
N LEU A 94 6.87 1.39 -20.43
CA LEU A 94 7.41 0.34 -19.56
C LEU A 94 7.23 -1.03 -20.21
N ALA A 95 6.03 -1.35 -20.72
CA ALA A 95 5.80 -2.61 -21.41
C ALA A 95 6.70 -2.79 -22.63
N ASP A 96 6.91 -1.74 -23.43
CA ASP A 96 7.79 -1.77 -24.60
C ASP A 96 9.25 -2.02 -24.20
N LEU A 97 9.74 -1.34 -23.15
CA LEU A 97 11.11 -1.53 -22.63
C LEU A 97 11.32 -2.93 -22.03
N GLU A 98 10.33 -3.51 -21.36
CA GLU A 98 10.40 -4.87 -20.83
C GLU A 98 10.49 -5.90 -21.96
N VAL A 99 9.78 -5.66 -23.08
CA VAL A 99 9.88 -6.49 -24.30
C VAL A 99 11.26 -6.33 -24.95
N GLU A 100 11.76 -5.11 -25.06
CA GLU A 100 13.09 -4.82 -25.59
C GLU A 100 14.20 -5.48 -24.75
N LEU A 101 14.11 -5.37 -23.42
CA LEU A 101 15.03 -6.00 -22.48
C LEU A 101 15.12 -7.51 -22.71
N VAL A 102 13.97 -8.18 -22.86
CA VAL A 102 13.92 -9.61 -23.16
C VAL A 102 14.61 -9.95 -24.48
N GLY A 103 14.43 -9.11 -25.52
CA GLY A 103 15.12 -9.27 -26.79
C GLY A 103 16.63 -9.07 -26.70
N LEU A 104 17.09 -8.09 -25.93
CA LEU A 104 18.51 -7.83 -25.71
C LEU A 104 19.18 -8.94 -24.90
N LEU A 105 18.53 -9.40 -23.82
CA LEU A 105 19.02 -10.52 -23.02
C LEU A 105 19.18 -11.79 -23.85
N HIS A 106 18.25 -12.02 -24.77
CA HIS A 106 18.30 -13.15 -25.68
C HIS A 106 19.51 -13.13 -26.64
N ASN A 107 19.85 -11.96 -27.18
CA ASN A 107 20.87 -11.82 -28.22
C ASN A 107 22.27 -11.59 -27.66
N ASN A 108 22.37 -10.90 -26.52
CA ASN A 108 23.61 -10.26 -26.10
C ASN A 108 24.09 -10.64 -24.68
N GLY A 109 23.28 -11.37 -23.90
CA GLY A 109 23.59 -11.72 -22.51
C GLY A 109 23.45 -10.55 -21.52
N GLU A 110 23.60 -10.84 -20.22
CA GLU A 110 23.28 -9.88 -19.14
C GLU A 110 24.24 -8.69 -19.04
N ASP A 111 25.52 -8.88 -19.38
CA ASP A 111 26.57 -7.86 -19.23
C ASP A 111 26.62 -6.83 -20.37
N ASN A 112 25.75 -6.97 -21.37
CA ASN A 112 25.78 -6.08 -22.51
C ASN A 112 25.41 -4.63 -22.10
N PRO A 113 26.17 -3.60 -22.55
CA PRO A 113 25.87 -2.21 -22.22
C PRO A 113 24.44 -1.76 -22.56
N GLN A 114 23.84 -2.32 -23.62
CA GLN A 114 22.45 -2.04 -23.98
C GLN A 114 21.46 -2.64 -22.98
N VAL A 115 21.73 -3.85 -22.46
CA VAL A 115 20.89 -4.45 -21.40
C VAL A 115 20.94 -3.59 -20.14
N VAL A 116 22.13 -3.13 -19.76
CA VAL A 116 22.29 -2.23 -18.61
C VAL A 116 21.54 -0.91 -18.86
N ALA A 117 21.70 -0.31 -20.04
CA ALA A 117 21.01 0.93 -20.41
C ALA A 117 19.48 0.79 -20.38
N THR A 118 18.92 -0.28 -20.95
CA THR A 118 17.47 -0.55 -20.95
C THR A 118 16.97 -0.79 -19.52
N ARG A 119 17.71 -1.51 -18.67
CA ARG A 119 17.37 -1.67 -17.24
C ARG A 119 17.34 -0.32 -16.52
N THR A 120 18.32 0.54 -16.77
CA THR A 120 18.34 1.91 -16.22
C THR A 120 17.14 2.72 -16.72
N GLU A 121 16.79 2.62 -18.00
CA GLU A 121 15.63 3.33 -18.54
C GLU A 121 14.30 2.83 -17.95
N ILE A 122 14.17 1.53 -17.70
CA ILE A 122 13.02 0.94 -16.99
C ILE A 122 12.89 1.56 -15.60
N GLU A 123 13.98 1.63 -14.83
CA GLU A 123 13.98 2.22 -13.49
C GLU A 123 13.63 3.71 -13.52
N ASP A 124 14.16 4.46 -14.49
CA ASP A 124 13.84 5.88 -14.69
C ASP A 124 12.35 6.08 -15.02
N VAL A 125 11.77 5.25 -15.89
CA VAL A 125 10.35 5.30 -16.23
C VAL A 125 9.49 4.94 -15.02
N ARG A 126 9.87 3.93 -14.24
CA ARG A 126 9.18 3.56 -12.99
C ARG A 126 9.21 4.70 -11.98
N ALA A 127 10.35 5.37 -11.80
CA ALA A 127 10.47 6.52 -10.91
C ALA A 127 9.59 7.70 -11.35
N LYS A 128 9.59 8.04 -12.65
CA LYS A 128 8.74 9.10 -13.22
C LYS A 128 7.25 8.79 -13.08
N LEU A 129 6.88 7.52 -13.31
CA LEU A 129 5.52 7.05 -13.13
C LEU A 129 5.07 7.17 -11.68
N ASN A 130 5.89 6.76 -10.72
CA ASN A 130 5.58 6.88 -9.30
C ASN A 130 5.45 8.33 -8.83
N ALA A 131 6.27 9.23 -9.38
CA ALA A 131 6.12 10.66 -9.15
C ALA A 131 4.78 11.19 -9.70
N GLU A 132 4.40 10.78 -10.91
CA GLU A 132 3.14 11.18 -11.53
C GLU A 132 1.93 10.64 -10.76
N ILE A 133 1.96 9.38 -10.32
CA ILE A 133 0.94 8.79 -9.44
C ILE A 133 0.76 9.63 -8.18
N SER A 134 1.86 9.96 -7.51
CA SER A 134 1.84 10.77 -6.30
C SER A 134 1.28 12.17 -6.57
N ARG A 135 1.63 12.77 -7.72
CA ARG A 135 1.11 14.07 -8.15
C ARG A 135 -0.40 14.03 -8.33
N VAL A 136 -0.91 13.07 -9.11
CA VAL A 136 -2.35 12.96 -9.41
C VAL A 136 -3.16 12.74 -8.12
N MET A 137 -2.68 11.87 -7.23
CA MET A 137 -3.33 11.64 -5.93
C MET A 137 -3.38 12.89 -5.04
N ASN A 138 -2.35 13.75 -5.11
CA ASN A 138 -2.32 15.01 -4.35
C ASN A 138 -3.19 16.11 -4.97
N THR A 139 -3.31 16.15 -6.31
CA THR A 139 -4.09 17.18 -7.01
C THR A 139 -5.60 16.91 -7.01
N GLU A 140 -6.04 15.64 -7.01
CA GLU A 140 -7.47 15.29 -7.01
C GLU A 140 -8.12 15.23 -5.62
N GLY A 141 -7.45 15.81 -4.61
CA GLY A 141 -8.07 16.39 -3.42
C GLY A 141 -9.32 15.69 -2.88
N SER A 142 -9.15 14.73 -1.99
CA SER A 142 -10.11 14.51 -0.91
C SER A 142 -9.32 14.18 0.34
N SER A 143 -9.83 14.58 1.51
CA SER A 143 -9.27 14.48 2.86
C SER A 143 -9.03 13.03 3.31
N MET A 144 -8.28 12.29 2.50
CA MET A 144 -8.19 10.85 2.57
C MET A 144 -7.21 10.49 3.67
N ASN A 145 -7.63 9.56 4.52
CA ASN A 145 -6.77 8.93 5.51
C ASN A 145 -5.42 8.56 4.86
N PRO A 146 -4.25 8.93 5.43
CA PRO A 146 -2.94 8.57 4.88
C PRO A 146 -2.79 7.06 4.62
N VAL A 147 -3.48 6.22 5.41
CA VAL A 147 -3.55 4.78 5.18
C VAL A 147 -4.19 4.45 3.82
N TYR A 148 -5.28 5.13 3.45
CA TYR A 148 -5.95 4.89 2.17
C TYR A 148 -5.08 5.33 0.98
N GLN A 149 -4.36 6.45 1.10
CA GLN A 149 -3.45 6.93 0.04
C GLN A 149 -2.33 5.92 -0.22
N ASN A 150 -1.74 5.38 0.85
CA ASN A 150 -0.72 4.34 0.75
C ASN A 150 -1.26 3.04 0.12
N LEU A 151 -2.49 2.64 0.46
CA LEU A 151 -3.12 1.45 -0.13
C LEU A 151 -3.41 1.63 -1.62
N LEU A 152 -3.89 2.80 -2.03
CA LEU A 152 -4.12 3.11 -3.44
C LEU A 152 -2.81 3.15 -4.23
N GLN A 153 -1.76 3.74 -3.66
CA GLN A 153 -0.42 3.74 -4.26
C GLN A 153 0.11 2.32 -4.44
N GLY A 154 0.03 1.49 -3.39
CA GLY A 154 0.45 0.09 -3.42
C GLY A 154 -0.35 -0.72 -4.45
N LYS A 155 -1.65 -0.48 -4.55
CA LYS A 155 -2.52 -1.09 -5.58
C LYS A 155 -2.06 -0.75 -6.98
N LEU A 156 -1.80 0.53 -7.25
CA LEU A 156 -1.39 0.99 -8.58
C LEU A 156 -0.01 0.46 -8.95
N GLN A 157 0.95 0.50 -8.01
CA GLN A 157 2.27 -0.11 -8.19
C GLN A 157 2.14 -1.60 -8.53
N ALA A 158 1.34 -2.35 -7.78
CA ALA A 158 1.11 -3.77 -8.04
C ALA A 158 0.48 -4.01 -9.42
N SER A 159 -0.47 -3.16 -9.84
CA SER A 159 -1.07 -3.24 -11.18
C SER A 159 -0.06 -2.98 -12.31
N LEU A 160 0.90 -2.08 -12.08
CA LEU A 160 1.98 -1.79 -13.02
C LEU A 160 2.98 -2.95 -13.11
N ASP A 161 3.41 -3.47 -11.96
CA ASP A 161 4.31 -4.63 -11.89
C ASP A 161 3.69 -5.84 -12.62
N ILE A 162 2.37 -6.06 -12.46
CA ILE A 162 1.63 -7.10 -13.19
C ILE A 162 1.66 -6.84 -14.70
N ALA A 163 1.43 -5.60 -15.15
CA ALA A 163 1.42 -5.27 -16.56
C ALA A 163 2.81 -5.45 -17.20
N ALA A 164 3.86 -4.99 -16.51
CA ALA A 164 5.25 -5.17 -16.92
C ALA A 164 5.62 -6.65 -16.99
N ALA A 165 5.33 -7.43 -15.94
CA ALA A 165 5.61 -8.86 -15.90
C ALA A 165 4.83 -9.66 -16.97
N ASN A 166 3.61 -9.23 -17.30
CA ASN A 166 2.85 -9.82 -18.40
C ASN A 166 3.48 -9.52 -19.77
N ALA A 167 3.95 -8.29 -20.00
CA ALA A 167 4.64 -7.91 -21.23
C ALA A 167 5.95 -8.71 -21.40
N GLN A 168 6.77 -8.75 -20.34
CA GLN A 168 7.99 -9.55 -20.27
C GLN A 168 7.69 -11.04 -20.52
N GLY A 169 6.65 -11.57 -19.86
CA GLY A 169 6.23 -12.97 -20.00
C GLY A 169 5.74 -13.31 -21.41
N ALA A 170 5.05 -12.40 -22.08
CA ALA A 170 4.63 -12.57 -23.46
C ALA A 170 5.82 -12.58 -24.44
N ALA A 171 6.80 -11.69 -24.23
CA ALA A 171 8.05 -11.69 -25.00
C ALA A 171 8.85 -12.98 -24.79
N LEU A 172 9.04 -13.40 -23.53
CA LEU A 172 9.71 -14.64 -23.18
C LEU A 172 9.03 -15.84 -23.83
N LYS A 173 7.69 -15.91 -23.79
CA LYS A 173 6.91 -16.98 -24.43
C LYS A 173 7.16 -17.06 -25.94
N LYS A 174 7.22 -15.91 -26.62
CA LYS A 174 7.49 -15.85 -28.07
C LYS A 174 8.90 -16.37 -28.40
N ILE A 175 9.90 -16.00 -27.60
CA ILE A 175 11.28 -16.44 -27.77
C ILE A 175 11.45 -17.92 -27.43
N THR A 176 10.81 -18.41 -26.37
CA THR A 176 10.89 -19.83 -26.02
C THR A 176 10.20 -20.71 -27.07
N ALA A 177 9.13 -20.23 -27.71
CA ALA A 177 8.43 -20.98 -28.75
C ALA A 177 9.32 -21.27 -29.97
N SER A 178 10.18 -20.34 -30.38
CA SER A 178 11.12 -20.60 -31.48
C SER A 178 12.19 -21.63 -31.08
N ALA A 179 12.68 -21.57 -29.84
CA ALA A 179 13.64 -22.56 -29.35
C ALA A 179 13.01 -23.96 -29.17
N GLU A 180 11.74 -24.03 -28.76
CA GLU A 180 10.96 -25.27 -28.70
C GLU A 180 10.75 -25.87 -30.10
N GLU A 181 10.53 -25.02 -31.12
CA GLU A 181 10.45 -25.46 -32.51
C GLU A 181 11.79 -26.03 -33.01
N GLU A 182 12.92 -25.36 -32.71
CA GLU A 182 14.27 -25.87 -33.00
C GLU A 182 14.51 -27.23 -32.32
N ILE A 183 14.15 -27.37 -31.04
CA ILE A 183 14.23 -28.65 -30.32
C ILE A 183 13.37 -29.73 -30.99
N SER A 184 12.15 -29.39 -31.43
CA SER A 184 11.25 -30.37 -32.06
C SER A 184 11.78 -30.97 -33.38
N LYS A 185 12.75 -30.29 -34.01
CA LYS A 185 13.42 -30.76 -35.24
C LYS A 185 14.58 -31.71 -34.95
N LEU A 186 15.07 -31.76 -33.70
CA LEU A 186 16.12 -32.69 -33.29
C LEU A 186 15.61 -34.14 -33.33
N PRO A 187 16.48 -35.15 -33.45
CA PRO A 187 16.05 -36.53 -33.32
C PRO A 187 15.53 -36.82 -31.90
N ALA A 188 14.66 -37.82 -31.76
CA ALA A 188 13.93 -38.08 -30.51
C ALA A 188 14.85 -38.32 -29.29
N ARG A 189 16.05 -38.85 -29.52
CA ARG A 189 17.07 -39.08 -28.48
C ARG A 189 17.60 -37.76 -27.92
N GLU A 190 17.89 -36.81 -28.78
CA GLU A 190 18.43 -35.49 -28.45
C GLU A 190 17.34 -34.62 -27.81
N GLN A 191 16.10 -34.71 -28.29
CA GLN A 191 14.94 -34.07 -27.64
C GLN A 191 14.79 -34.50 -26.18
N GLU A 192 14.84 -35.81 -25.93
CA GLU A 192 14.72 -36.35 -24.58
C GLU A 192 15.93 -35.97 -23.71
N LEU A 193 17.13 -35.95 -24.29
CA LEU A 193 18.33 -35.45 -23.61
C LEU A 193 18.15 -33.99 -23.17
N VAL A 194 17.74 -33.10 -24.08
CA VAL A 194 17.49 -31.68 -23.79
C VAL A 194 16.43 -31.54 -22.70
N ARG A 195 15.33 -32.31 -22.78
CA ARG A 195 14.26 -32.29 -21.78
C ARG A 195 14.77 -32.63 -20.37
N LEU A 196 15.57 -33.69 -20.24
CA LEU A 196 16.12 -34.15 -18.97
C LEU A 196 17.18 -33.19 -18.44
N MET A 197 18.08 -32.69 -19.29
CA MET A 197 19.10 -31.71 -18.90
C MET A 197 18.47 -30.38 -18.44
N ARG A 198 17.44 -29.91 -19.15
CA ARG A 198 16.65 -28.74 -18.75
C ARG A 198 15.97 -28.94 -17.41
N ASN A 199 15.43 -30.13 -17.16
CA ASN A 199 14.79 -30.44 -15.88
C ASN A 199 15.80 -30.35 -14.72
N VAL A 200 16.98 -30.98 -14.86
CA VAL A 200 18.07 -30.88 -13.87
C VAL A 200 18.44 -29.43 -13.62
N SER A 201 18.71 -28.67 -14.69
CA SER A 201 19.07 -27.25 -14.60
C SER A 201 18.01 -26.42 -13.86
N LEU A 202 16.72 -26.62 -14.16
CA LEU A 202 15.62 -25.92 -13.50
C LEU A 202 15.49 -26.28 -12.02
N THR A 203 15.51 -27.59 -11.70
CA THR A 203 15.41 -28.05 -10.30
C THR A 203 16.59 -27.61 -9.46
N GLN A 204 17.78 -27.55 -10.06
CA GLN A 204 19.00 -27.06 -9.41
C GLN A 204 18.87 -25.57 -9.09
N GLU A 205 18.43 -24.75 -10.05
CA GLU A 205 18.25 -23.32 -9.86
C GLU A 205 17.22 -23.02 -8.77
N ILE A 206 16.08 -23.72 -8.78
CA ILE A 206 15.05 -23.61 -7.73
C ILE A 206 15.64 -23.97 -6.35
N TYR A 207 16.38 -25.06 -6.27
CA TYR A 207 17.03 -25.47 -5.01
C TYR A 207 18.01 -24.42 -4.49
N VAL A 208 18.89 -23.89 -5.36
CA VAL A 208 19.86 -22.84 -5.02
C VAL A 208 19.16 -21.55 -4.58
N MET A 209 18.13 -21.12 -5.31
CA MET A 209 17.33 -19.95 -4.96
C MET A 209 16.68 -20.10 -3.58
N LEU A 210 16.06 -21.25 -3.29
CA LEU A 210 15.44 -21.52 -1.99
C LEU A 210 16.48 -21.54 -0.86
N MET A 211 17.67 -22.11 -1.12
CA MET A 211 18.78 -22.11 -0.17
C MET A 211 19.24 -20.67 0.13
N LYS A 212 19.35 -19.83 -0.90
CA LYS A 212 19.69 -18.42 -0.76
C LYS A 212 18.65 -17.67 0.08
N ARG A 213 17.36 -17.82 -0.25
CA ARG A 213 16.25 -17.22 0.52
C ARG A 213 16.21 -17.66 1.98
N ARG A 214 16.51 -18.94 2.27
CA ARG A 214 16.63 -19.44 3.65
C ARG A 214 17.76 -18.73 4.39
N GLY A 215 18.92 -18.58 3.74
CA GLY A 215 20.06 -17.85 4.28
C GLY A 215 19.70 -16.40 4.61
N GLU A 216 19.09 -15.70 3.66
CA GLU A 216 18.61 -14.31 3.83
C GLU A 216 17.59 -14.19 4.97
N ALA A 217 16.61 -15.09 5.05
CA ALA A 217 15.63 -15.10 6.14
C ALA A 217 16.27 -15.31 7.51
N LYS A 218 17.26 -16.22 7.61
CA LYS A 218 18.00 -16.47 8.86
C LYS A 218 18.87 -15.29 9.26
N ILE A 219 19.48 -14.60 8.28
CA ILE A 219 20.20 -13.34 8.53
C ILE A 219 19.23 -12.26 8.99
N SER A 220 18.06 -12.13 8.35
CA SER A 220 17.02 -11.18 8.73
C SER A 220 16.44 -11.43 10.12
N GLU A 221 16.33 -12.69 10.55
CA GLU A 221 15.91 -13.06 11.91
C GLU A 221 16.95 -12.68 12.97
N LEU A 222 18.24 -12.71 12.60
CA LEU A 222 19.35 -12.28 13.46
C LEU A 222 19.57 -10.75 13.45
N MET A 223 19.04 -10.05 12.45
CA MET A 223 19.04 -8.59 12.41
C MET A 223 18.01 -8.05 13.41
N VAL A 224 18.50 -7.56 14.56
CA VAL A 224 17.69 -6.76 15.48
C VAL A 224 17.29 -5.47 14.74
N PRO A 225 15.99 -5.14 14.58
CA PRO A 225 15.59 -3.88 13.98
C PRO A 225 16.12 -2.73 14.84
N THR A 226 17.17 -2.08 14.37
CA THR A 226 17.68 -0.84 14.96
C THR A 226 17.06 0.31 14.20
N ASP A 227 15.78 0.56 14.44
CA ASP A 227 15.20 1.89 14.18
C ASP A 227 13.87 2.04 14.92
N VAL A 228 13.98 2.49 16.17
CA VAL A 228 12.91 3.25 16.80
C VAL A 228 13.52 4.58 17.23
N GLN A 229 13.68 5.48 16.27
CA GLN A 229 13.92 6.87 16.61
C GLN A 229 12.60 7.43 17.14
N ILE A 230 12.54 7.74 18.44
CA ILE A 230 11.42 8.47 19.03
C ILE A 230 11.48 9.89 18.45
N VAL A 231 10.69 10.15 17.39
CA VAL A 231 10.69 11.45 16.69
C VAL A 231 10.08 12.56 17.55
N ASP A 232 9.25 12.21 18.54
CA ASP A 232 8.73 13.20 19.49
C ASP A 232 8.44 12.55 20.85
N ARG A 233 9.11 13.02 21.91
CA ARG A 233 8.73 12.65 23.28
C ARG A 233 7.48 13.43 23.62
N ALA A 234 6.43 12.75 24.09
CA ALA A 234 5.20 13.40 24.54
C ALA A 234 5.51 14.53 25.54
N VAL A 235 5.33 15.78 25.10
CA VAL A 235 5.47 16.96 25.95
C VAL A 235 4.17 17.14 26.72
N LEU A 236 4.27 17.29 28.03
CA LEU A 236 3.12 17.62 28.88
C LEU A 236 2.54 18.97 28.42
N PRO A 237 1.22 19.10 28.18
CA PRO A 237 0.65 20.36 27.75
C PRO A 237 0.80 21.42 28.85
N ASP A 238 1.49 22.53 28.54
CA ASP A 238 1.73 23.66 29.46
C ASP A 238 0.44 24.34 29.95
N ARG A 239 -0.69 24.07 29.29
CA ARG A 239 -2.00 24.60 29.67
C ARG A 239 -3.08 23.52 29.57
N PRO A 240 -3.96 23.40 30.58
CA PRO A 240 -5.07 22.47 30.53
C PRO A 240 -6.01 22.86 29.39
N ALA A 241 -6.29 21.91 28.49
CA ALA A 241 -7.17 22.15 27.34
C ALA A 241 -8.60 22.55 27.74
N LYS A 242 -9.04 22.19 28.96
CA LYS A 242 -10.33 22.53 29.56
C LYS A 242 -10.23 22.53 31.11
N PRO A 243 -11.09 23.26 31.85
CA PRO A 243 -12.03 24.29 31.40
C PRO A 243 -11.42 25.70 31.44
N ASN A 244 -11.85 26.56 30.51
CA ASN A 244 -11.46 27.97 30.47
C ASN A 244 -12.10 28.73 31.65
N LYS A 245 -11.45 28.71 32.82
CA LYS A 245 -11.94 29.30 34.08
C LYS A 245 -12.42 30.76 33.91
N ARG A 246 -11.77 31.54 33.05
CA ARG A 246 -12.17 32.94 32.74
C ARG A 246 -13.55 33.02 32.10
N LEU A 247 -13.87 32.15 31.15
CA LEU A 247 -15.17 32.12 30.49
C LEU A 247 -16.27 31.69 31.48
N ASN A 248 -16.01 30.69 32.30
CA ASN A 248 -16.98 30.21 33.29
C ASN A 248 -17.30 31.27 34.35
N ILE A 249 -16.30 32.02 34.83
CA ILE A 249 -16.50 33.12 35.79
C ILE A 249 -17.32 34.25 35.16
N LEU A 250 -17.04 34.61 33.90
CA LEU A 250 -17.78 35.65 33.19
C LEU A 250 -19.27 35.26 33.04
N VAL A 251 -19.54 34.01 32.64
CA VAL A 251 -20.91 33.49 32.51
C VAL A 251 -21.62 33.46 33.86
N ALA A 252 -20.95 33.01 34.92
CA ALA A 252 -21.51 32.99 36.27
C ALA A 252 -21.85 34.39 36.79
N ALA A 253 -21.00 35.40 36.52
CA ALA A 253 -21.26 36.78 36.92
C ALA A 253 -22.48 37.37 36.20
N ILE A 254 -22.61 37.12 34.90
CA ILE A 254 -23.77 37.57 34.11
C ILE A 254 -25.05 36.90 34.62
N LEU A 255 -25.04 35.58 34.81
CA LEU A 255 -26.20 34.83 35.34
C LEU A 255 -26.59 35.29 36.74
N GLY A 256 -25.62 35.55 37.62
CA GLY A 256 -25.87 36.06 38.97
C GLY A 256 -26.53 37.43 38.97
N LEU A 257 -26.13 38.32 38.05
CA LEU A 257 -26.73 39.65 37.90
C LEU A 257 -28.20 39.53 37.43
N PHE A 258 -28.47 38.72 36.41
CA PHE A 258 -29.84 38.46 35.96
C PHE A 258 -30.71 37.84 37.05
N ALA A 259 -30.18 36.87 37.80
CA ALA A 259 -30.90 36.24 38.90
C ALA A 259 -31.20 37.24 40.04
N GLY A 260 -30.27 38.13 40.37
CA GLY A 260 -30.47 39.17 41.39
C GLY A 260 -31.55 40.17 41.00
N VAL A 261 -31.53 40.64 39.74
CA VAL A 261 -32.58 41.51 39.20
C VAL A 261 -33.93 40.80 39.18
N GLY A 262 -33.96 39.54 38.72
CA GLY A 262 -35.16 38.71 38.74
C GLY A 262 -35.74 38.51 40.14
N LEU A 263 -34.89 38.28 41.14
CA LEU A 263 -35.29 38.16 42.55
C LEU A 263 -35.86 39.46 43.11
N ALA A 264 -35.29 40.61 42.75
CA ALA A 264 -35.82 41.90 43.19
C ALA A 264 -37.24 42.14 42.64
N PHE A 265 -37.47 41.87 41.36
CA PHE A 265 -38.82 41.94 40.77
C PHE A 265 -39.77 40.91 41.35
N TRP A 266 -39.29 39.70 41.64
CA TRP A 266 -40.11 38.66 42.27
C TRP A 266 -40.53 39.06 43.69
N LEU A 267 -39.61 39.61 44.48
CA LEU A 267 -39.90 40.11 45.82
C LEU A 267 -40.89 41.28 45.77
N GLU A 268 -40.74 42.20 44.82
CA GLU A 268 -41.68 43.30 44.60
C GLU A 268 -43.07 42.80 44.18
N TYR A 269 -43.14 41.79 43.31
CA TYR A 269 -44.41 41.18 42.91
C TYR A 269 -45.12 40.46 44.08
N LEU A 270 -44.36 39.88 45.01
CA LEU A 270 -44.92 39.30 46.24
C LEU A 270 -45.25 40.37 47.30
N ASN A 271 -44.76 41.60 47.13
CA ASN A 271 -45.01 42.71 48.02
C ASN A 271 -46.32 43.41 47.64
N ALA A 272 -47.45 42.92 48.18
CA ALA A 272 -48.75 43.56 48.02
C ALA A 272 -48.91 44.77 48.97
N SER A 273 -48.03 45.78 48.86
CA SER A 273 -48.10 46.99 49.68
C SER A 273 -48.59 48.19 48.87
N ILE A 274 -49.83 48.59 49.16
CA ILE A 274 -50.53 49.71 48.52
C ILE A 274 -50.11 51.01 49.21
N TYR A 275 -49.43 51.91 48.48
CA TYR A 275 -48.95 53.18 49.05
C TYR A 275 -49.36 54.44 48.28
N THR A 276 -50.12 54.32 47.19
CA THR A 276 -50.51 55.48 46.38
C THR A 276 -52.00 55.51 46.10
N ALA A 277 -52.56 56.72 46.02
CA ALA A 277 -54.01 56.95 45.89
C ALA A 277 -54.63 56.29 44.63
N ASP A 278 -53.82 56.01 43.60
CA ASP A 278 -54.26 55.34 42.37
C ASP A 278 -54.49 53.83 42.54
N ASP A 279 -53.84 53.17 43.50
CA ASP A 279 -54.05 51.73 43.76
C ASP A 279 -55.42 51.44 44.38
N VAL A 280 -55.97 52.39 45.16
CA VAL A 280 -57.30 52.26 45.78
C VAL A 280 -58.39 52.24 44.71
N HIS A 281 -58.21 52.98 43.62
CA HIS A 281 -59.21 53.07 42.55
C HIS A 281 -59.31 51.76 41.75
N ASN A 282 -58.17 51.12 41.45
CA ASN A 282 -58.11 49.90 40.65
C ASN A 282 -58.59 48.63 41.39
N TYR A 283 -58.45 48.56 42.71
CA TYR A 283 -58.81 47.36 43.47
C TYR A 283 -60.24 47.39 44.05
N LEU A 284 -60.78 48.57 44.38
CA LEU A 284 -62.05 48.72 45.10
C LEU A 284 -63.16 49.43 44.31
N ASN A 285 -62.85 49.99 43.13
CA ASN A 285 -63.81 50.62 42.20
C ASN A 285 -64.69 51.71 42.84
N LEU A 286 -64.16 52.43 43.83
CA LEU A 286 -64.83 53.51 44.56
C LEU A 286 -64.09 54.84 44.36
N PRO A 287 -64.80 55.97 44.20
CA PRO A 287 -64.18 57.28 44.04
C PRO A 287 -63.51 57.76 45.33
N VAL A 288 -62.26 58.20 45.22
CA VAL A 288 -61.47 58.76 46.32
C VAL A 288 -61.93 60.20 46.57
N LEU A 289 -62.49 60.47 47.75
CA LEU A 289 -63.12 61.77 48.07
C LEU A 289 -62.19 62.79 48.76
N GLY A 290 -60.90 62.48 48.93
CA GLY A 290 -59.90 63.43 49.41
C GLY A 290 -58.70 62.75 50.09
N ASN A 291 -57.54 63.41 50.04
CA ASN A 291 -56.37 63.02 50.84
C ASN A 291 -56.32 63.89 52.11
N ILE A 292 -55.87 63.29 53.22
CA ILE A 292 -55.54 64.04 54.44
C ILE A 292 -54.01 63.96 54.57
N PRO A 293 -53.30 65.09 54.41
CA PRO A 293 -51.85 65.12 54.61
C PRO A 293 -51.52 64.94 56.09
N ASP A 294 -50.66 63.97 56.39
CA ASP A 294 -50.08 63.81 57.71
C ASP A 294 -48.90 64.79 57.85
N PHE A 295 -49.01 65.71 58.80
CA PHE A 295 -47.96 66.66 59.17
C PHE A 295 -47.58 66.47 60.63
N GLU A 296 -46.66 65.55 60.91
CA GLU A 296 -45.84 65.47 62.14
C GLU A 296 -44.62 64.56 61.85
N LYS A 297 -43.34 64.87 62.10
CA LYS A 297 -42.67 65.94 62.84
C LYS A 297 -41.31 66.24 62.20
N THR A 298 -40.96 67.52 62.21
CA THR A 298 -39.58 68.02 62.17
C THR A 298 -38.86 67.66 63.49
N ASN A 299 -37.60 67.21 63.43
CA ASN A 299 -36.49 67.76 64.25
C ASN A 299 -35.15 67.03 63.97
N TYR A 300 -34.19 67.85 63.49
CA TYR A 300 -32.73 67.79 63.48
C TYR A 300 -31.98 66.51 63.10
#